data_AF-A0A7C5GEC1-F1
#
_entry.id   AF-A0A7C5GEC1-F1
#
_cell.length_a   1.000
_cell.length_b   1.000
_cell.length_c   1.000
_cell.angle_alpha   90.00
_cell.angle_beta   90.00
_cell.angle_gamma   90.00
#
_symmetry.space_group_name_H-M   'P 1'
#
loop_
_entity.id
_entity.type
_entity.pdbx_description
1 polymer ?
#
loop_
_entity_poly.entity_id
_entity_poly.type
_entity_poly.pdbx_seq_one_letter_code
_entity_poly.pdbx_strand_id
1 'polypeptide(L)'
;KILELLNKSNETILDITHGFRHQPIMAIFASTLSQFLDRKDLKIIYAKEKERFKSYEYIYLNEYIEITQISLLLTGFIRTLNFIPVQNMKLLNNQVFEDFSKSLLSNDIKGVERNYTLLKNELVELQQNEELKHISNLITKVKNELKPMEMLPYFEPYQKYIVLSKMTVEKNYLIVALAYIFESVREYCSYRFEPICKEIEFKDSYQRNDNVMKTIGNFRLDNKILRRYSNLYQVNKAEFKKVNRLYNRLRKRRNALAHINQTKNFNTIKEDLKKIITEVEELFNSAVLSNIRR
;
A
#
# COMPACT_ATOMS: atom_id res chain seq x y z
N LYS A 1 25.69 -5.68 -24.60
CA LYS A 1 27.12 -5.25 -24.60
C LYS A 1 27.54 -4.38 -23.43
N ILE A 2 27.09 -3.13 -23.23
CA ILE A 2 27.51 -2.34 -22.04
C ILE A 2 27.14 -3.04 -20.73
N LEU A 3 25.87 -3.45 -20.57
CA LEU A 3 25.41 -4.22 -19.40
C LEU A 3 26.20 -5.53 -19.19
N GLU A 4 26.49 -6.26 -20.28
CA GLU A 4 27.29 -7.50 -20.21
C GLU A 4 28.72 -7.24 -19.74
N LEU A 5 29.32 -6.09 -20.12
CA LEU A 5 30.65 -5.70 -19.68
C LEU A 5 30.64 -5.26 -18.21
N LEU A 6 29.67 -4.44 -17.82
CA LEU A 6 29.47 -4.05 -16.41
C LEU A 6 29.29 -5.29 -15.54
N ASN A 7 28.62 -6.34 -16.05
CA ASN A 7 28.37 -7.57 -15.31
C ASN A 7 29.61 -8.41 -15.00
N LYS A 8 30.74 -8.17 -15.66
CA LYS A 8 31.99 -8.92 -15.46
C LYS A 8 32.86 -8.43 -14.29
N SER A 9 32.67 -7.21 -13.80
CA SER A 9 33.47 -6.61 -12.72
C SER A 9 32.63 -6.24 -11.51
N ASN A 10 33.14 -6.44 -10.30
CA ASN A 10 32.44 -6.05 -9.06
C ASN A 10 32.54 -4.55 -8.78
N GLU A 11 33.67 -3.93 -9.15
CA GLU A 11 33.90 -2.50 -9.07
C GLU A 11 34.18 -1.96 -10.47
N THR A 12 33.53 -0.87 -10.85
CA THR A 12 33.67 -0.29 -12.19
C THR A 12 33.77 1.22 -12.15
N ILE A 13 34.77 1.78 -12.84
CA ILE A 13 34.84 3.21 -13.15
C ILE A 13 34.48 3.37 -14.63
N LEU A 14 33.42 4.12 -14.90
CA LEU A 14 32.97 4.44 -16.23
C LEU A 14 33.31 5.89 -16.55
N ASP A 15 34.25 6.09 -17.46
CA ASP A 15 34.58 7.39 -18.03
C ASP A 15 33.70 7.68 -19.24
N ILE A 16 32.95 8.78 -19.19
CA ILE A 16 32.07 9.23 -20.28
C ILE A 16 32.55 10.53 -20.94
N THR A 17 33.80 10.93 -20.71
CA THR A 17 34.41 12.15 -21.25
C THR A 17 34.39 12.17 -22.78
N HIS A 18 34.66 11.02 -23.40
CA HIS A 18 34.76 10.88 -24.84
C HIS A 18 33.64 10.02 -25.41
N GLY A 19 33.23 10.34 -26.63
CA GLY A 19 32.21 9.60 -27.37
C GLY A 19 31.19 10.51 -28.03
N PHE A 20 30.46 9.97 -28.99
CA PHE A 20 29.30 10.65 -29.55
C PHE A 20 28.22 10.78 -28.48
N ARG A 21 27.46 11.90 -28.46
CA ARG A 21 26.46 12.22 -27.43
C ARG A 21 25.56 11.05 -26.98
N HIS A 22 25.18 10.15 -27.89
CA HIS A 22 24.34 8.99 -27.57
C HIS A 22 25.07 7.93 -26.71
N GLN A 23 26.39 7.80 -26.82
CA GLN A 23 27.17 6.78 -26.09
C GLN A 23 27.25 7.09 -24.59
N PRO A 24 27.61 8.31 -24.12
CA PRO A 24 27.50 8.69 -22.71
C PRO A 24 26.09 8.49 -22.14
N ILE A 25 25.04 8.87 -22.90
CA ILE A 25 23.64 8.70 -22.47
C ILE A 25 23.31 7.22 -22.25
N MET A 26 23.65 6.36 -23.22
CA MET A 26 23.43 4.92 -23.11
C MET A 26 24.25 4.30 -21.97
N ALA A 27 25.47 4.79 -21.75
CA ALA A 27 26.34 4.31 -20.70
C ALA A 27 25.80 4.70 -19.31
N ILE A 28 25.33 5.94 -19.11
CA ILE A 28 24.64 6.37 -17.89
C ILE A 28 23.39 5.51 -17.66
N PHE A 29 22.54 5.33 -18.68
CA PHE A 29 21.32 4.52 -18.53
C PHE A 29 21.63 3.06 -18.15
N ALA A 30 22.58 2.43 -18.83
CA ALA A 30 23.02 1.07 -18.51
C ALA A 30 23.62 0.98 -17.10
N SER A 31 24.35 2.01 -16.67
CA SER A 31 24.94 2.08 -15.33
C SER A 31 23.87 2.21 -14.25
N THR A 32 22.88 3.08 -14.45
CA THR A 32 21.72 3.19 -13.54
C THR A 32 20.99 1.87 -13.41
N LEU A 33 20.74 1.17 -14.53
CA LEU A 33 20.11 -0.16 -14.53
C LEU A 33 20.95 -1.20 -13.80
N SER A 34 22.27 -1.26 -14.05
CA SER A 34 23.16 -2.24 -13.41
C SER A 34 23.29 -1.98 -11.91
N GLN A 35 23.36 -0.72 -11.47
CA GLN A 35 23.32 -0.41 -10.04
C GLN A 35 21.96 -0.79 -9.41
N PHE A 36 20.85 -0.60 -10.12
CA PHE A 36 19.51 -0.91 -9.62
C PHE A 36 19.24 -2.42 -9.54
N LEU A 37 19.65 -3.18 -10.57
CA LEU A 37 19.39 -4.62 -10.68
C LEU A 37 20.46 -5.46 -9.96
N ASP A 38 21.73 -5.12 -10.15
CA ASP A 38 22.87 -5.96 -9.77
C ASP A 38 23.68 -5.37 -8.60
N ARG A 39 23.26 -4.22 -8.04
CA ARG A 39 23.86 -3.57 -6.85
C ARG A 39 25.37 -3.34 -6.95
N LYS A 40 25.87 -3.09 -8.17
CA LYS A 40 27.30 -2.88 -8.41
C LYS A 40 27.81 -1.57 -7.83
N ASP A 41 29.03 -1.59 -7.30
CA ASP A 41 29.76 -0.36 -7.01
C ASP A 41 30.32 0.20 -8.33
N LEU A 42 29.65 1.25 -8.84
CA LEU A 42 29.95 1.86 -10.12
C LEU A 42 30.10 3.37 -9.96
N LYS A 43 31.24 3.90 -10.40
CA LYS A 43 31.55 5.33 -10.39
C LYS A 43 31.54 5.87 -11.81
N ILE A 44 30.76 6.91 -12.07
CA ILE A 44 30.75 7.56 -13.39
C ILE A 44 31.52 8.85 -13.27
N ILE A 45 32.53 9.02 -14.13
CA ILE A 45 33.36 10.22 -14.17
C ILE A 45 33.23 10.92 -15.52
N TYR A 46 33.31 12.24 -15.46
CA TYR A 46 33.34 13.11 -16.63
C TYR A 46 34.44 14.16 -16.44
N ALA A 47 35.36 14.26 -17.40
CA ALA A 47 36.36 15.31 -17.40
C ALA A 47 35.81 16.56 -18.10
N LYS A 48 35.46 17.56 -17.31
CA LYS A 48 35.03 18.88 -17.78
C LYS A 48 36.26 19.68 -18.17
N GLU A 49 36.33 20.09 -19.43
CA GLU A 49 37.35 21.01 -19.89
C GLU A 49 37.14 22.41 -19.27
N LYS A 50 38.15 22.91 -18.54
CA LYS A 50 38.17 24.28 -17.99
C LYS A 50 38.88 25.23 -18.95
N GLU A 51 40.03 24.78 -19.46
CA GLU A 51 40.77 25.45 -20.52
C GLU A 51 41.03 24.48 -21.66
N ARG A 52 40.73 24.94 -22.88
CA ARG A 52 40.82 24.12 -24.08
C ARG A 52 42.20 23.48 -24.21
N PHE A 53 42.23 22.14 -24.22
CA PHE A 53 43.44 21.30 -24.32
C PHE A 53 44.50 21.53 -23.24
N LYS A 54 44.15 22.12 -22.09
CA LYS A 54 45.11 22.47 -21.03
C LYS A 54 44.73 21.92 -19.67
N SER A 55 43.49 22.15 -19.23
CA SER A 55 43.08 21.79 -17.89
C SER A 55 41.68 21.20 -17.86
N TYR A 56 41.53 20.15 -17.05
CA TYR A 56 40.31 19.38 -16.91
C TYR A 56 39.98 19.22 -15.43
N GLU A 57 38.70 19.25 -15.11
CA GLU A 57 38.13 18.94 -13.80
C GLU A 57 37.33 17.65 -13.89
N TYR A 58 37.71 16.65 -13.10
CA TYR A 58 36.93 15.41 -13.02
C TYR A 58 35.73 15.60 -12.11
N ILE A 59 34.54 15.38 -12.68
CA ILE A 59 33.26 15.45 -11.98
C ILE A 59 32.74 14.02 -11.82
N TYR A 60 32.39 13.66 -10.60
CA TYR A 60 31.69 12.42 -10.30
C TYR A 60 30.19 12.63 -10.51
N LEU A 61 29.57 11.78 -11.31
CA LEU A 61 28.14 11.89 -11.63
C LEU A 61 27.26 11.01 -10.74
N ASN A 62 27.84 10.37 -9.72
CA ASN A 62 27.15 9.44 -8.82
C ASN A 62 25.92 10.06 -8.12
N GLU A 63 25.99 11.33 -7.74
CA GLU A 63 24.85 12.07 -7.15
C GLU A 63 23.65 12.14 -8.12
N TYR A 64 23.89 12.39 -9.41
CA TYR A 64 22.83 12.41 -10.42
C TYR A 64 22.22 11.02 -10.67
N ILE A 65 23.01 9.95 -10.51
CA ILE A 65 22.51 8.58 -10.60
C ILE A 65 21.58 8.29 -9.43
N GLU A 66 21.99 8.67 -8.22
CA GLU A 66 21.17 8.47 -7.02
C GLU A 66 19.83 9.22 -7.13
N ILE A 67 19.85 10.49 -7.57
CA ILE A 67 18.63 11.26 -7.85
C ILE A 67 17.74 10.55 -8.88
N THR A 68 18.34 9.96 -9.91
CA THR A 68 17.61 9.18 -10.93
C THR A 68 16.98 7.92 -10.33
N GLN A 69 17.71 7.19 -9.48
CA GLN A 69 17.20 6.00 -8.80
C GLN A 69 16.05 6.35 -7.85
N ILE A 70 16.19 7.42 -7.06
CA ILE A 70 15.11 7.94 -6.20
C ILE A 70 13.90 8.28 -7.05
N SER A 71 14.08 8.97 -8.18
CA SER A 71 12.99 9.30 -9.09
C SER A 71 12.23 8.06 -9.59
N LEU A 72 12.96 6.99 -9.93
CA LEU A 72 12.38 5.72 -10.36
C LEU A 72 11.61 5.04 -9.21
N LEU A 73 12.21 4.99 -8.02
CA LEU A 73 11.58 4.41 -6.83
C LEU A 73 10.30 5.14 -6.44
N LEU A 74 10.34 6.47 -6.35
CA LEU A 74 9.16 7.29 -6.04
C LEU A 74 8.08 7.15 -7.13
N THR A 75 8.47 7.04 -8.40
CA THR A 75 7.52 6.80 -9.50
C THR A 75 6.85 5.42 -9.36
N GLY A 76 7.63 4.39 -9.02
CA GLY A 76 7.11 3.06 -8.72
C GLY A 76 6.15 3.08 -7.53
N PHE A 77 6.53 3.77 -6.47
CA PHE A 77 5.71 3.95 -5.27
C PHE A 77 4.41 4.70 -5.57
N ILE A 78 4.42 5.78 -6.36
CA ILE A 78 3.19 6.48 -6.77
C ILE A 78 2.24 5.52 -7.50
N ARG A 79 2.78 4.68 -8.38
CA ARG A 79 1.96 3.74 -9.18
C ARG A 79 1.40 2.59 -8.37
N THR A 80 2.10 2.17 -7.30
CA THR A 80 1.84 0.87 -6.68
C THR A 80 1.76 0.90 -5.15
N LEU A 81 2.11 1.99 -4.47
CA LEU A 81 2.33 2.08 -3.03
C LEU A 81 3.24 0.97 -2.46
N ASN A 82 4.04 0.34 -3.32
CA ASN A 82 5.03 -0.65 -2.96
C ASN A 82 6.40 -0.06 -3.20
N PHE A 83 7.31 -0.32 -2.27
CA PHE A 83 8.67 0.17 -2.31
C PHE A 83 9.64 -1.00 -2.19
N ILE A 84 10.60 -1.06 -3.12
CA ILE A 84 11.65 -2.07 -3.12
C ILE A 84 12.93 -1.35 -2.72
N PRO A 85 13.53 -1.66 -1.56
CA PRO A 85 14.70 -0.94 -1.08
C PRO A 85 15.90 -1.22 -1.98
N VAL A 86 16.70 -0.18 -2.22
CA VAL A 86 18.00 -0.26 -2.90
C VAL A 86 19.09 -0.06 -1.86
N GLN A 87 20.24 -0.73 -2.02
CA GLN A 87 21.36 -0.56 -1.11
C GLN A 87 22.10 0.75 -1.38
N ASN A 88 22.77 1.28 -0.35
CA ASN A 88 23.71 2.41 -0.44
C ASN A 88 23.11 3.75 -0.92
N MET A 89 21.81 3.98 -0.71
CA MET A 89 21.23 5.32 -0.85
C MET A 89 21.53 6.17 0.38
N LYS A 90 22.05 7.38 0.14
CA LYS A 90 22.36 8.41 1.12
C LYS A 90 21.25 9.45 1.23
N LEU A 91 20.61 9.79 0.11
CA LEU A 91 19.63 10.87 0.02
C LEU A 91 18.19 10.43 0.33
N LEU A 92 17.97 9.14 0.58
CA LEU A 92 16.64 8.57 0.84
C LEU A 92 16.69 7.47 1.89
N ASN A 93 15.85 7.59 2.93
CA ASN A 93 15.67 6.51 3.89
C ASN A 93 14.71 5.44 3.34
N ASN A 94 15.28 4.45 2.64
CA ASN A 94 14.53 3.36 2.01
C ASN A 94 13.68 2.53 2.98
N GLN A 95 14.13 2.39 4.24
CA GLN A 95 13.45 1.54 5.22
C GLN A 95 12.05 2.06 5.55
N VAL A 96 11.90 3.39 5.66
CA VAL A 96 10.64 4.02 6.02
C VAL A 96 9.56 3.78 4.96
N PHE A 97 9.93 3.83 3.67
CA PHE A 97 9.02 3.51 2.57
C PHE A 97 8.70 2.01 2.50
N GLU A 98 9.71 1.16 2.70
CA GLU A 98 9.53 -0.30 2.70
C GLU A 98 8.60 -0.74 3.84
N ASP A 99 8.80 -0.24 5.06
CA ASP A 99 8.01 -0.59 6.24
C ASP A 99 6.55 -0.16 6.09
N PHE A 100 6.31 1.04 5.53
CA PHE A 100 4.95 1.46 5.19
C PHE A 100 4.32 0.52 4.15
N SER A 101 5.05 0.20 3.09
CA SER A 101 4.57 -0.70 2.02
C SER A 101 4.24 -2.09 2.57
N LYS A 102 5.11 -2.65 3.43
CA LYS A 102 4.92 -3.95 4.08
C LYS A 102 3.65 -3.95 4.93
N SER A 103 3.48 -2.97 5.82
CA SER A 103 2.29 -2.89 6.68
C SER A 103 0.99 -2.71 5.88
N LEU A 104 1.01 -1.91 4.80
CA LEU A 104 -0.13 -1.73 3.91
C LEU A 104 -0.50 -3.03 3.19
N LEU A 105 0.49 -3.73 2.66
CA LEU A 105 0.26 -4.95 1.88
C LEU A 105 0.00 -6.19 2.77
N SER A 106 0.39 -6.15 4.05
CA SER A 106 0.16 -7.21 5.02
C SER A 106 -1.13 -7.03 5.85
N ASN A 107 -1.94 -6.01 5.56
CA ASN A 107 -3.16 -5.70 6.32
C ASN A 107 -2.88 -5.43 7.83
N ASP A 108 -1.74 -4.79 8.15
CA ASP A 108 -1.40 -4.39 9.52
C ASP A 108 -1.74 -2.91 9.73
N ILE A 109 -2.99 -2.62 10.13
CA ILE A 109 -3.47 -1.23 10.29
C ILE A 109 -2.64 -0.43 11.31
N LYS A 110 -2.20 -1.05 12.40
CA LYS A 110 -1.40 -0.38 13.43
C LYS A 110 -0.01 -0.04 12.88
N GLY A 111 0.58 -0.98 12.15
CA GLY A 111 1.82 -0.75 11.41
C GLY A 111 1.66 0.35 10.37
N VAL A 112 0.55 0.39 9.62
CA VAL A 112 0.27 1.45 8.64
C VAL A 112 0.25 2.82 9.30
N GLU A 113 -0.51 3.00 10.39
CA GLU A 113 -0.60 4.28 11.09
C GLU A 113 0.77 4.74 11.61
N ARG A 114 1.51 3.84 12.27
CA ARG A 114 2.85 4.14 12.81
C ARG A 114 3.84 4.49 11.69
N ASN A 115 3.92 3.66 10.66
CA ASN A 115 4.90 3.81 9.59
C ASN A 115 4.54 4.98 8.67
N TYR A 116 3.25 5.35 8.57
CA TYR A 116 2.83 6.56 7.88
C TYR A 116 3.35 7.83 8.56
N THR A 117 3.36 7.89 9.90
CA THR A 117 3.95 9.03 10.63
C THR A 117 5.44 9.20 10.29
N LEU A 118 6.20 8.10 10.28
CA LEU A 118 7.61 8.11 9.90
C LEU A 118 7.80 8.55 8.45
N LEU A 119 7.01 7.97 7.53
CA LEU A 119 7.05 8.32 6.11
C LEU A 119 6.68 9.78 5.85
N LYS A 120 5.72 10.32 6.60
CA LYS A 120 5.34 11.73 6.49
C LYS A 120 6.51 12.65 6.85
N ASN A 121 7.26 12.32 7.91
CA ASN A 121 8.42 13.11 8.33
C ASN A 121 9.56 13.02 7.30
N GLU A 122 9.88 11.82 6.81
CA GLU A 122 10.85 11.61 5.73
C GLU A 122 10.49 12.46 4.49
N LEU A 123 9.22 12.48 4.10
CA LEU A 123 8.75 13.29 2.96
C LEU A 123 8.86 14.80 3.20
N VAL A 124 8.90 15.27 4.45
CA VAL A 124 9.19 16.68 4.77
C VAL A 124 10.67 16.96 4.60
N GLU A 125 11.53 16.09 5.13
CA GLU A 125 13.00 16.20 5.02
C GLU A 125 13.45 16.16 3.55
N LEU A 126 12.95 15.21 2.76
CA LEU A 126 13.23 15.11 1.32
C LEU A 126 12.82 16.37 0.55
N GLN A 127 11.74 17.02 0.97
CA GLN A 127 11.26 18.25 0.31
C GLN A 127 12.16 19.46 0.60
N GLN A 128 12.85 19.45 1.74
CA GLN A 128 13.76 20.51 2.19
C GLN A 128 15.19 20.30 1.69
N ASN A 129 15.52 19.11 1.17
CA ASN A 129 16.84 18.80 0.64
C ASN A 129 17.07 19.50 -0.71
N GLU A 130 18.04 20.44 -0.76
CA GLU A 130 18.39 21.19 -1.98
C GLU A 130 18.90 20.30 -3.12
N GLU A 131 19.57 19.17 -2.82
CA GLU A 131 20.04 18.22 -3.84
C GLU A 131 18.87 17.56 -4.58
N LEU A 132 17.70 17.44 -3.93
CA LEU A 132 16.50 16.82 -4.49
C LEU A 132 15.50 17.82 -5.07
N LYS A 133 15.86 19.12 -5.13
CA LYS A 133 14.97 20.19 -5.61
C LYS A 133 14.38 19.92 -6.99
N HIS A 134 15.17 19.33 -7.89
CA HIS A 134 14.74 18.98 -9.26
C HIS A 134 13.62 17.91 -9.30
N ILE A 135 13.47 17.12 -8.24
CA ILE A 135 12.47 16.05 -8.13
C ILE A 135 11.37 16.37 -7.11
N SER A 136 11.33 17.60 -6.60
CA SER A 136 10.33 18.11 -5.63
C SER A 136 8.88 17.84 -6.05
N ASN A 137 8.58 17.91 -7.35
CA ASN A 137 7.27 17.58 -7.89
C ASN A 137 6.90 16.10 -7.72
N LEU A 138 7.87 15.17 -7.79
CA LEU A 138 7.63 13.75 -7.51
C LEU A 138 7.34 13.52 -6.03
N ILE A 139 8.10 14.16 -5.13
CA ILE A 139 7.87 14.09 -3.69
C ILE A 139 6.45 14.60 -3.35
N THR A 140 6.04 15.70 -3.99
CA THR A 140 4.68 16.25 -3.84
C THR A 140 3.61 15.28 -4.34
N LYS A 141 3.85 14.56 -5.44
CA LYS A 141 2.95 13.51 -5.92
C LYS A 141 2.84 12.36 -4.92
N VAL A 142 3.94 11.92 -4.32
CA VAL A 142 3.90 10.90 -3.25
C VAL A 142 3.03 11.37 -2.08
N LYS A 143 3.21 12.61 -1.61
CA LYS A 143 2.35 13.19 -0.57
C LYS A 143 0.87 13.18 -0.96
N ASN A 144 0.55 13.52 -2.21
CA ASN A 144 -0.82 13.50 -2.71
C ASN A 144 -1.43 12.09 -2.71
N GLU A 145 -0.67 11.07 -3.09
CA GLU A 145 -1.11 9.67 -3.04
C GLU A 145 -1.42 9.20 -1.60
N LEU A 146 -0.73 9.78 -0.60
CA LEU A 146 -0.88 9.44 0.81
C LEU A 146 -1.89 10.33 1.55
N LYS A 147 -2.51 11.32 0.89
CA LYS A 147 -3.53 12.20 1.50
C LYS A 147 -4.64 11.46 2.26
N PRO A 148 -5.19 10.33 1.77
CA PRO A 148 -6.22 9.61 2.51
C PRO A 148 -5.76 9.14 3.90
N MET A 149 -4.45 8.95 4.11
CA MET A 149 -3.89 8.53 5.40
C MET A 149 -4.01 9.61 6.48
N GLU A 150 -4.05 10.89 6.10
CA GLU A 150 -4.19 12.02 7.04
C GLU A 150 -5.55 11.99 7.76
N MET A 151 -6.54 11.37 7.15
CA MET A 151 -7.89 11.28 7.69
C MET A 151 -8.08 10.08 8.64
N LEU A 152 -7.17 9.10 8.65
CA LEU A 152 -7.32 7.88 9.45
C LEU A 152 -7.56 8.13 10.95
N PRO A 153 -6.88 9.08 11.62
CA PRO A 153 -7.11 9.32 13.05
C PRO A 153 -8.54 9.74 13.39
N TYR A 154 -9.30 10.28 12.43
CA TYR A 154 -10.66 10.78 12.62
C TYR A 154 -11.74 9.73 12.34
N PHE A 155 -11.34 8.54 11.88
CA PHE A 155 -12.26 7.47 11.51
C PHE A 155 -12.34 6.39 12.57
N GLU A 156 -13.53 5.81 12.74
CA GLU A 156 -13.72 4.61 13.55
C GLU A 156 -12.93 3.43 12.97
N PRO A 157 -12.49 2.45 13.78
CA PRO A 157 -11.62 1.36 13.33
C PRO A 157 -12.10 0.65 12.06
N TYR A 158 -13.40 0.41 11.91
CA TYR A 158 -13.98 -0.23 10.74
C TYR A 158 -13.94 0.66 9.48
N GLN A 159 -14.03 1.98 9.62
CA GLN A 159 -13.95 2.94 8.51
C GLN A 159 -12.52 3.06 7.98
N LYS A 160 -11.52 3.02 8.87
CA LYS A 160 -10.10 3.05 8.48
C LYS A 160 -9.77 1.96 7.47
N TYR A 161 -10.25 0.74 7.70
CA TYR A 161 -10.09 -0.36 6.76
C TYR A 161 -10.71 -0.09 5.37
N ILE A 162 -11.84 0.63 5.29
CA ILE A 162 -12.40 1.03 3.99
C ILE A 162 -11.50 2.01 3.27
N VAL A 163 -10.94 3.00 3.96
CA VAL A 163 -9.98 3.94 3.35
C VAL A 163 -8.81 3.17 2.73
N LEU A 164 -8.20 2.24 3.47
CA LEU A 164 -7.10 1.41 2.98
C LEU A 164 -7.53 0.50 1.82
N SER A 165 -8.76 -0.03 1.85
CA SER A 165 -9.29 -0.83 0.74
C SER A 165 -9.43 -0.02 -0.55
N LYS A 166 -9.88 1.24 -0.48
CA LYS A 166 -10.01 2.12 -1.66
C LYS A 166 -8.64 2.38 -2.28
N MET A 167 -7.66 2.74 -1.46
CA MET A 167 -6.29 2.97 -1.91
C MET A 167 -5.71 1.72 -2.59
N THR A 168 -5.86 0.54 -2.00
CA THR A 168 -5.33 -0.71 -2.56
C THR A 168 -6.07 -1.16 -3.82
N VAL A 169 -7.39 -0.92 -3.94
CA VAL A 169 -8.15 -1.13 -5.19
C VAL A 169 -7.62 -0.23 -6.30
N GLU A 170 -7.41 1.05 -6.03
CA GLU A 170 -6.88 2.01 -7.02
C GLU A 170 -5.53 1.55 -7.57
N LYS A 171 -4.67 1.04 -6.69
CA LYS A 171 -3.35 0.49 -7.01
C LYS A 171 -3.34 -0.97 -7.45
N ASN A 172 -4.51 -1.56 -7.73
CA ASN A 172 -4.67 -2.91 -8.28
C ASN A 172 -4.29 -4.07 -7.34
N TYR A 173 -4.15 -3.84 -6.03
CA TYR A 173 -3.95 -4.90 -5.03
C TYR A 173 -5.28 -5.50 -4.56
N LEU A 174 -5.98 -6.18 -5.46
CA LEU A 174 -7.37 -6.61 -5.23
C LEU A 174 -7.52 -7.61 -4.08
N ILE A 175 -6.53 -8.48 -3.85
CA ILE A 175 -6.54 -9.44 -2.73
C ILE A 175 -6.39 -8.71 -1.39
N VAL A 176 -5.46 -7.76 -1.31
CA VAL A 176 -5.24 -6.93 -0.12
C VAL A 176 -6.47 -6.07 0.17
N ALA A 177 -7.01 -5.42 -0.87
CA ALA A 177 -8.27 -4.67 -0.76
C ALA A 177 -9.40 -5.53 -0.20
N LEU A 178 -9.56 -6.75 -0.71
CA LEU A 178 -10.59 -7.66 -0.21
C LEU A 178 -10.37 -8.04 1.25
N ALA A 179 -9.12 -8.25 1.68
CA ALA A 179 -8.79 -8.50 3.09
C ALA A 179 -9.20 -7.31 3.96
N TYR A 180 -8.88 -6.09 3.55
CA TYR A 180 -9.31 -4.87 4.24
C TYR A 180 -10.84 -4.74 4.34
N ILE A 181 -11.57 -4.98 3.24
CA ILE A 181 -13.04 -4.95 3.28
C ILE A 181 -13.58 -6.04 4.23
N PHE A 182 -12.94 -7.20 4.27
CA PHE A 182 -13.32 -8.30 5.15
C PHE A 182 -13.19 -7.91 6.63
N GLU A 183 -12.05 -7.34 7.01
CA GLU A 183 -11.81 -6.87 8.38
C GLU A 183 -12.71 -5.69 8.72
N SER A 184 -12.99 -4.80 7.77
CA SER A 184 -13.91 -3.68 7.94
C SER A 184 -15.31 -4.14 8.37
N VAL A 185 -15.91 -5.11 7.66
CA VAL A 185 -17.24 -5.64 8.00
C VAL A 185 -17.23 -6.34 9.36
N ARG A 186 -16.17 -7.09 9.66
CA ARG A 186 -16.00 -7.78 10.95
C ARG A 186 -15.93 -6.78 12.11
N GLU A 187 -15.08 -5.77 11.98
CA GLU A 187 -14.87 -4.75 12.99
C GLU A 187 -16.15 -3.93 13.22
N TYR A 188 -16.86 -3.59 12.13
CA TYR A 188 -18.16 -2.95 12.22
C TYR A 188 -19.17 -3.78 13.01
N CYS A 189 -19.21 -5.09 12.76
CA CYS A 189 -20.09 -5.99 13.49
C CYS A 189 -19.71 -6.10 14.97
N SER A 190 -18.42 -6.25 15.28
CA SER A 190 -17.92 -6.26 16.65
C SER A 190 -18.26 -4.98 17.42
N TYR A 191 -18.18 -3.83 16.74
CA TYR A 191 -18.50 -2.51 17.31
C TYR A 191 -20.01 -2.31 17.51
N ARG A 192 -20.82 -2.58 16.48
CA ARG A 192 -22.27 -2.32 16.52
C ARG A 192 -23.04 -3.34 17.36
N PHE A 193 -22.64 -4.60 17.33
CA PHE A 193 -23.27 -5.68 18.06
C PHE A 193 -22.48 -6.07 19.31
N GLU A 194 -21.73 -5.13 19.89
CA GLU A 194 -20.92 -5.32 21.09
C GLU A 194 -21.67 -6.07 22.21
N PRO A 195 -22.95 -5.77 22.54
CA PRO A 195 -23.68 -6.50 23.59
C PRO A 195 -23.78 -8.00 23.32
N ILE A 196 -24.10 -8.38 22.08
CA ILE A 196 -24.16 -9.79 21.65
C ILE A 196 -22.75 -10.39 21.68
N CYS A 197 -21.77 -9.64 21.16
CA CYS A 197 -20.40 -10.13 21.02
C CYS A 197 -19.72 -10.39 22.37
N LYS A 198 -20.09 -9.67 23.44
CA LYS A 198 -19.59 -9.91 24.81
C LYS A 198 -20.03 -11.25 25.39
N GLU A 199 -21.17 -11.80 24.96
CA GLU A 199 -21.64 -13.11 25.41
C GLU A 199 -21.01 -14.28 24.64
N ILE A 200 -20.23 -14.00 23.59
CA ILE A 200 -19.57 -15.04 22.81
C ILE A 200 -18.18 -15.29 23.41
N GLU A 201 -17.91 -16.52 23.84
CA GLU A 201 -16.58 -16.90 24.30
C GLU A 201 -15.57 -16.92 23.14
N PHE A 202 -14.37 -16.39 23.41
CA PHE A 202 -13.29 -16.32 22.42
C PHE A 202 -11.98 -16.82 23.04
N LYS A 203 -11.27 -17.70 22.31
CA LYS A 203 -9.89 -18.10 22.66
C LYS A 203 -8.84 -17.12 22.12
N ASP A 204 -9.13 -16.50 20.98
CA ASP A 204 -8.25 -15.55 20.29
C ASP A 204 -9.05 -14.58 19.39
N SER A 205 -8.37 -13.58 18.81
CA SER A 205 -8.97 -12.55 17.95
C SER A 205 -9.52 -13.09 16.62
N TYR A 206 -8.95 -14.18 16.09
CA TYR A 206 -9.40 -14.80 14.84
C TYR A 206 -10.72 -15.57 15.04
N GLN A 207 -10.80 -16.37 16.09
CA GLN A 207 -12.02 -17.06 16.52
C GLN A 207 -13.10 -16.05 16.91
N ARG A 208 -12.71 -14.92 17.52
CA ARG A 208 -13.63 -13.81 17.75
C ARG A 208 -14.30 -13.35 16.47
N ASN A 209 -13.51 -13.03 15.45
CA ASN A 209 -14.04 -12.52 14.20
C ASN A 209 -14.89 -13.55 13.44
N ASP A 210 -14.54 -14.83 13.48
CA ASP A 210 -15.34 -15.89 12.85
C ASP A 210 -16.64 -16.19 13.62
N ASN A 211 -16.59 -16.22 14.95
CA ASN A 211 -17.77 -16.49 15.79
C ASN A 211 -18.76 -15.32 15.80
N VAL A 212 -18.27 -14.08 15.80
CA VAL A 212 -19.09 -12.86 15.62
C VAL A 212 -19.85 -12.94 14.30
N MET A 213 -19.15 -13.25 13.20
CA MET A 213 -19.80 -13.34 11.89
C MET A 213 -20.68 -14.59 11.73
N LYS A 214 -20.39 -15.71 12.39
CA LYS A 214 -21.30 -16.86 12.47
C LYS A 214 -22.57 -16.50 13.24
N THR A 215 -22.46 -15.75 14.32
CA THR A 215 -23.58 -15.38 15.19
C THR A 215 -24.46 -14.31 14.55
N ILE A 216 -23.87 -13.27 13.96
CA ILE A 216 -24.59 -12.16 13.32
C ILE A 216 -25.02 -12.55 11.90
N GLY A 217 -24.15 -13.22 11.13
CA GLY A 217 -24.42 -13.64 9.77
C GLY A 217 -25.44 -14.77 9.69
N ASN A 218 -25.29 -15.83 10.50
CA ASN A 218 -26.25 -16.93 10.55
C ASN A 218 -27.20 -16.79 11.74
N PHE A 219 -27.90 -15.65 11.84
CA PHE A 219 -28.88 -15.47 12.92
C PHE A 219 -29.94 -16.58 12.86
N ARG A 220 -29.78 -17.60 13.71
CA ARG A 220 -30.70 -18.71 13.89
C ARG A 220 -31.19 -18.66 15.33
N LEU A 221 -32.51 -18.70 15.51
CA LEU A 221 -33.18 -18.64 16.81
C LEU A 221 -32.93 -19.89 17.67
N ASP A 222 -32.21 -20.89 17.16
CA ASP A 222 -31.74 -22.06 17.92
C ASP A 222 -30.52 -21.75 18.80
N ASN A 223 -29.78 -20.67 18.53
CA ASN A 223 -28.66 -20.22 19.33
C ASN A 223 -29.16 -19.56 20.64
N LYS A 224 -28.74 -20.10 21.79
CA LYS A 224 -29.13 -19.63 23.13
C LYS A 224 -28.85 -18.15 23.38
N ILE A 225 -27.73 -17.62 22.86
CA ILE A 225 -27.37 -16.20 22.98
C ILE A 225 -28.37 -15.37 22.16
N LEU A 226 -28.61 -15.76 20.91
CA LEU A 226 -29.48 -15.03 19.99
C LEU A 226 -30.96 -15.04 20.39
N ARG A 227 -31.42 -16.06 21.14
CA ARG A 227 -32.78 -16.05 21.73
C ARG A 227 -32.99 -14.87 22.68
N ARG A 228 -31.97 -14.52 23.47
CA ARG A 228 -32.02 -13.38 24.41
C ARG A 228 -32.10 -12.04 23.67
N TYR A 229 -31.52 -11.98 22.48
CA TYR A 229 -31.55 -10.81 21.59
C TYR A 229 -32.58 -10.95 20.45
N SER A 230 -33.59 -11.81 20.61
CA SER A 230 -34.59 -12.08 19.56
C SER A 230 -35.36 -10.82 19.15
N ASN A 231 -35.74 -9.97 20.12
CA ASN A 231 -36.40 -8.69 19.86
C ASN A 231 -35.51 -7.75 19.04
N LEU A 232 -34.24 -7.61 19.41
CA LEU A 232 -33.27 -6.81 18.68
C LEU A 232 -33.13 -7.27 17.22
N TYR A 233 -33.12 -8.58 16.99
CA TYR A 233 -33.10 -9.12 15.64
C TYR A 233 -34.38 -8.89 14.86
N GLN A 234 -35.56 -9.10 15.45
CA GLN A 234 -36.81 -8.90 14.72
C GLN A 234 -36.95 -7.45 14.25
N VAL A 235 -36.57 -6.48 15.09
CA VAL A 235 -36.58 -5.06 14.75
C VAL A 235 -35.57 -4.73 13.64
N ASN A 236 -34.40 -5.39 13.63
CA ASN A 236 -33.29 -5.07 12.72
C ASN A 236 -33.06 -6.12 11.62
N LYS A 237 -34.04 -6.99 11.35
CA LYS A 237 -33.89 -8.21 10.53
C LYS A 237 -33.34 -7.96 9.13
N ALA A 238 -33.73 -6.85 8.51
CA ALA A 238 -33.27 -6.46 7.18
C ALA A 238 -31.75 -6.22 7.15
N GLU A 239 -31.22 -5.58 8.19
CA GLU A 239 -29.80 -5.24 8.31
C GLU A 239 -28.94 -6.46 8.61
N PHE A 240 -29.38 -7.34 9.52
CA PHE A 240 -28.72 -8.63 9.73
C PHE A 240 -28.62 -9.43 8.43
N LYS A 241 -29.68 -9.43 7.61
CA LYS A 241 -29.65 -10.04 6.27
C LYS A 241 -28.69 -9.32 5.33
N LYS A 242 -28.60 -7.99 5.35
CA LYS A 242 -27.66 -7.20 4.54
C LYS A 242 -26.22 -7.56 4.88
N VAL A 243 -25.86 -7.54 6.17
CA VAL A 243 -24.56 -7.96 6.70
C VAL A 243 -24.21 -9.38 6.26
N ASN A 244 -25.12 -10.34 6.43
CA ASN A 244 -24.88 -11.73 6.06
C ASN A 244 -24.66 -11.91 4.55
N ARG A 245 -25.48 -11.24 3.72
CA ARG A 245 -25.33 -11.28 2.25
C ARG A 245 -23.96 -10.74 1.84
N LEU A 246 -23.56 -9.60 2.40
CA LEU A 246 -22.28 -8.95 2.13
C LEU A 246 -21.10 -9.83 2.55
N TYR A 247 -21.14 -10.38 3.77
CA TYR A 247 -20.10 -11.28 4.27
C TYR A 247 -19.95 -12.55 3.43
N ASN A 248 -21.07 -13.19 3.05
CA ASN A 248 -21.04 -14.38 2.20
C ASN A 248 -20.50 -14.08 0.80
N ARG A 249 -20.85 -12.92 0.23
CA ARG A 249 -20.33 -12.46 -1.05
C ARG A 249 -18.81 -12.24 -0.98
N LEU A 250 -18.33 -11.58 0.07
CA LEU A 250 -16.91 -11.38 0.34
C LEU A 250 -16.17 -12.71 0.50
N ARG A 251 -16.70 -13.65 1.29
CA ARG A 251 -16.10 -14.98 1.49
C ARG A 251 -16.00 -15.77 0.18
N LYS A 252 -17.06 -15.76 -0.64
CA LYS A 252 -17.05 -16.39 -1.98
C LYS A 252 -16.01 -15.75 -2.88
N ARG A 253 -15.87 -14.41 -2.86
CA ARG A 253 -14.86 -13.69 -3.64
C ARG A 253 -13.45 -14.00 -3.20
N ARG A 254 -13.19 -14.09 -1.89
CA ARG A 254 -11.88 -14.42 -1.35
C ARG A 254 -11.45 -15.81 -1.81
N ASN A 255 -12.35 -16.78 -1.71
CA ASN A 255 -12.09 -18.14 -2.18
C ASN A 255 -11.88 -18.16 -3.71
N ALA A 256 -12.68 -17.42 -4.48
CA ALA A 256 -12.52 -17.38 -5.93
C ALA A 256 -11.20 -16.74 -6.39
N LEU A 257 -10.71 -15.71 -5.68
CA LEU A 257 -9.42 -15.08 -5.94
C LEU A 257 -8.23 -15.94 -5.49
N ALA A 258 -8.35 -16.61 -4.35
CA ALA A 258 -7.31 -17.52 -3.84
C ALA A 258 -7.13 -18.75 -4.74
N HIS A 259 -8.19 -19.22 -5.40
CA HIS A 259 -8.15 -20.39 -6.28
C HIS A 259 -8.01 -20.05 -7.77
N ILE A 260 -7.57 -18.82 -8.11
CA ILE A 260 -7.34 -18.30 -9.48
C ILE A 260 -8.34 -18.89 -10.48
N ASN A 261 -9.62 -18.55 -10.32
CA ASN A 261 -10.61 -18.98 -11.29
C ASN A 261 -10.37 -18.19 -12.60
N GLN A 262 -9.77 -18.84 -13.60
CA GLN A 262 -9.32 -18.28 -14.89
C GLN A 262 -10.41 -17.57 -15.72
N THR A 263 -11.67 -17.60 -15.26
CA THR A 263 -12.85 -17.18 -16.02
C THR A 263 -13.28 -15.73 -15.80
N LYS A 264 -12.70 -14.99 -14.84
CA LYS A 264 -13.12 -13.60 -14.56
C LYS A 264 -12.03 -12.58 -14.91
N ASN A 265 -12.40 -11.62 -15.77
CA ASN A 265 -11.57 -10.49 -16.14
C ASN A 265 -11.23 -9.63 -14.90
N PHE A 266 -9.95 -9.25 -14.77
CA PHE A 266 -9.42 -8.42 -13.70
C PHE A 266 -10.22 -7.12 -13.47
N ASN A 267 -10.60 -6.44 -14.55
CA ASN A 267 -11.38 -5.19 -14.48
C ASN A 267 -12.77 -5.42 -13.87
N THR A 268 -13.40 -6.55 -14.19
CA THR A 268 -14.69 -6.92 -13.60
C THR A 268 -14.59 -7.15 -12.10
N ILE A 269 -13.46 -7.72 -11.62
CA ILE A 269 -13.23 -7.91 -10.18
C ILE A 269 -13.01 -6.55 -9.50
N LYS A 270 -12.21 -5.66 -10.11
CA LYS A 270 -11.97 -4.30 -9.59
C LYS A 270 -13.29 -3.53 -9.41
N GLU A 271 -14.13 -3.51 -10.43
CA GLU A 271 -15.44 -2.83 -10.36
C GLU A 271 -16.40 -3.49 -9.37
N ASP A 272 -16.38 -4.82 -9.24
CA ASP A 272 -17.16 -5.51 -8.21
C ASP A 272 -16.72 -5.13 -6.79
N LEU A 273 -15.41 -5.02 -6.54
CA LEU A 273 -14.88 -4.58 -5.24
C LEU A 273 -15.27 -3.13 -4.93
N LYS A 274 -15.23 -2.22 -5.92
CA LYS A 274 -15.71 -0.84 -5.73
C LYS A 274 -17.18 -0.80 -5.32
N LYS A 275 -18.04 -1.58 -5.98
CA LYS A 275 -19.47 -1.69 -5.62
C LYS A 275 -19.65 -2.22 -4.20
N ILE A 276 -18.90 -3.26 -3.84
CA ILE A 276 -18.93 -3.81 -2.48
C ILE A 276 -18.49 -2.76 -1.45
N ILE A 277 -17.45 -1.97 -1.73
CA ILE A 277 -17.03 -0.87 -0.84
C ILE A 277 -18.19 0.11 -0.62
N THR A 278 -18.87 0.54 -1.69
CA THR A 278 -20.05 1.42 -1.57
C THR A 278 -21.15 0.79 -0.72
N GLU A 279 -21.48 -0.49 -0.93
CA GLU A 279 -22.48 -1.21 -0.13
C GLU A 279 -22.09 -1.28 1.36
N VAL A 280 -20.79 -1.43 1.67
CA VAL A 280 -20.27 -1.42 3.05
C VAL A 280 -20.38 -0.02 3.67
N GLU A 281 -20.08 1.03 2.92
CA GLU A 281 -20.21 2.41 3.41
C GLU A 281 -21.67 2.78 3.68
N GLU A 282 -22.60 2.35 2.81
CA GLU A 282 -24.03 2.49 3.06
C GLU A 282 -24.50 1.74 4.31
N LEU A 283 -23.93 0.57 4.57
CA LEU A 283 -24.19 -0.19 5.80
C LEU A 283 -23.76 0.62 7.03
N PHE A 284 -22.62 1.30 6.99
CA PHE A 284 -22.13 2.10 8.11
C PHE A 284 -23.02 3.26 8.48
N ASN A 285 -23.69 3.83 7.47
CA ASN A 285 -24.60 4.96 7.60
C ASN A 285 -26.06 4.53 7.89
N SER A 286 -26.33 3.23 8.07
CA SER A 286 -27.69 2.76 8.38
C SER A 286 -28.15 3.29 9.74
N ALA A 287 -29.16 4.17 9.71
CA ALA A 287 -29.83 4.70 10.90
C ALA A 287 -30.53 3.62 11.75
N VAL A 288 -30.78 2.45 11.17
CA VAL A 288 -31.37 1.30 11.87
C VAL A 288 -30.36 0.69 12.85
N LEU A 289 -29.07 0.68 12.49
CA LEU A 289 -27.98 0.10 13.29
C LEU A 289 -27.40 1.06 14.34
N SER A 290 -27.74 2.34 14.30
CA SER A 290 -27.34 3.31 15.34
C SER A 290 -28.04 3.07 16.68
N ASN A 291 -29.22 2.44 16.65
CA ASN A 291 -30.04 2.13 17.83
C ASN A 291 -29.60 0.87 18.59
N ILE A 292 -28.72 0.04 18.04
CA ILE A 292 -28.30 -1.24 18.66
C ILE A 292 -27.35 -1.02 19.84
N ARG A 293 -26.63 0.11 19.86
CA ARG A 293 -25.67 0.46 20.92
C ARG A 293 -26.31 1.27 22.06
N ARG A 294 -27.59 1.67 21.93
CA ARG A 294 -28.35 2.29 23.03
C ARG A 294 -29.03 1.20 23.85
#